data_AF-A0A434RQ07-F1
#
_entry.id   AF-A0A434RQ07-F1
#
_cell.length_a   1.000
_cell.length_b   1.000
_cell.length_c   1.000
_cell.angle_alpha   90.00
_cell.angle_beta   90.00
_cell.angle_gamma   90.00
#
_symmetry.space_group_name_H-M   'P 1'
#
loop_
_entity.id
_entity.type
_entity.pdbx_description
1 polymer ?
#
loop_
_entity_poly.entity_id
_entity_poly.type
_entity_poly.pdbx_seq_one_letter_code
_entity_poly.pdbx_strand_id
1 'polypeptide(L)'
;MKINSARTLAQSHFRTLRLGTPFQPRIDALALTNDWYNWAGYRAPHSLWDEELEYFAIRSQAALFDISPMTKYRIEGPDAEAYLDRVTLRDVTRLKPGRVHYTAWCDDEGFVLDDGTLFRLSPTRFRLCSQER
;
A
#
# COMPACT_ATOMS: atom_id res chain seq x y z
N MET A 1 30.13 27.96 -8.59
CA MET A 1 29.67 27.92 -7.18
C MET A 1 29.99 26.54 -6.61
N LYS A 2 31.08 26.40 -5.84
CA LYS A 2 31.48 25.09 -5.28
C LYS A 2 30.64 24.82 -4.03
N ILE A 3 29.64 23.95 -4.16
CA ILE A 3 28.81 23.49 -3.04
C ILE A 3 29.62 22.46 -2.27
N ASN A 4 30.47 22.91 -1.35
CA ASN A 4 31.13 22.02 -0.40
C ASN A 4 30.36 22.12 0.92
N SER A 5 29.69 21.06 1.37
CA SER A 5 29.18 21.04 2.75
C SER A 5 28.89 19.63 3.23
N ALA A 6 29.37 19.29 4.43
CA ALA A 6 28.96 18.10 5.18
C ALA A 6 27.43 17.97 5.31
N ARG A 7 26.69 19.09 5.17
CA ARG A 7 25.22 19.14 5.12
C ARG A 7 24.63 18.39 3.92
N THR A 8 25.25 18.47 2.73
CA THR A 8 24.82 17.71 1.54
C THR A 8 25.10 16.22 1.68
N LEU A 9 26.14 15.83 2.42
CA LEU A 9 26.41 14.44 2.77
C LEU A 9 25.42 13.90 3.82
N ALA A 10 24.98 14.74 4.76
CA ALA A 10 23.99 14.39 5.79
C ALA A 10 22.55 14.32 5.26
N GLN A 11 22.25 14.98 4.14
CA GLN A 11 20.91 15.01 3.54
C GLN A 11 20.81 14.02 2.37
N SER A 12 21.04 12.73 2.59
CA SER A 12 21.05 11.74 1.49
C SER A 12 19.69 11.50 0.82
N HIS A 13 18.58 12.01 1.36
CA HIS A 13 17.21 11.81 0.85
C HIS A 13 17.02 12.28 -0.60
N PHE A 14 17.77 13.29 -1.08
CA PHE A 14 17.68 13.72 -2.48
C PHE A 14 18.40 12.77 -3.46
N ARG A 15 19.25 11.86 -2.97
CA ARG A 15 19.98 10.89 -3.80
C ARG A 15 19.09 9.74 -4.27
N THR A 16 18.01 9.48 -3.54
CA THR A 16 17.02 8.45 -3.87
C THR A 16 15.63 9.07 -3.80
N LEU A 17 15.17 9.58 -4.94
CA LEU A 17 13.89 10.27 -5.04
C LEU A 17 12.69 9.34 -4.74
N ARG A 18 12.82 8.05 -5.06
CA ARG A 18 11.82 7.01 -4.79
C ARG A 18 12.51 5.72 -4.36
N LEU A 19 11.97 5.06 -3.35
CA LEU A 19 12.47 3.78 -2.85
C LEU A 19 12.11 2.65 -3.83
N GLY A 20 12.98 1.65 -3.93
CA GLY A 20 12.62 0.38 -4.57
C GLY A 20 11.88 -0.53 -3.58
N THR A 21 11.00 -1.38 -4.08
CA THR A 21 10.39 -2.46 -3.29
C THR A 21 11.34 -3.66 -3.17
N PRO A 22 11.04 -4.68 -2.34
CA PRO A 22 11.78 -5.95 -2.35
C PRO A 22 11.78 -6.66 -3.71
N PHE A 23 10.83 -6.35 -4.59
CA PHE A 23 10.71 -6.93 -5.92
C PHE A 23 11.33 -6.06 -7.02
N GLN A 24 11.89 -4.89 -6.68
CA GLN A 24 12.42 -3.94 -7.64
C GLN A 24 13.41 -4.55 -8.65
N PRO A 25 14.37 -5.43 -8.27
CA PRO A 25 15.28 -6.02 -9.25
C PRO A 25 14.59 -6.84 -10.34
N ARG A 26 13.46 -7.49 -10.02
CA ARG A 26 12.67 -8.24 -11.01
C ARG A 26 11.82 -7.32 -11.86
N ILE A 27 11.22 -6.31 -11.24
CA ILE A 27 10.44 -5.28 -11.95
C ILE A 27 11.32 -4.53 -12.95
N ASP A 28 12.52 -4.09 -12.54
CA ASP A 28 13.47 -3.38 -13.40
C ASP A 28 13.89 -4.23 -14.62
N ALA A 29 14.02 -5.55 -14.46
CA ALA A 29 14.36 -6.46 -15.55
C ALA A 29 13.22 -6.66 -16.57
N LEU A 30 11.97 -6.41 -16.17
CA LEU A 30 10.77 -6.61 -16.99
C LEU A 30 10.16 -5.30 -17.51
N ALA A 31 10.49 -4.15 -16.92
CA ALA A 31 9.92 -2.86 -17.24
C ALA A 31 10.51 -2.28 -18.55
N LEU A 32 10.05 -2.81 -19.68
CA LEU A 32 10.48 -2.39 -21.03
C LEU A 32 10.11 -0.94 -21.34
N THR A 33 8.96 -0.48 -20.83
CA THR A 33 8.43 0.87 -21.06
C THR A 33 9.17 1.94 -20.25
N ASN A 34 9.80 1.56 -19.14
CA ASN A 34 10.38 2.48 -18.15
C ASN A 34 9.40 3.56 -17.67
N ASP A 35 8.09 3.26 -17.66
CA ASP A 35 7.06 4.19 -17.20
C ASP A 35 6.79 4.03 -15.70
N TRP A 36 7.28 4.99 -14.91
CA TRP A 36 7.34 4.90 -13.46
C TRP A 36 6.54 6.01 -12.76
N TYR A 37 5.67 5.63 -11.84
CA TYR A 37 4.98 6.56 -10.95
C TYR A 37 5.42 6.43 -9.49
N ASN A 38 4.92 7.38 -8.68
CA ASN A 38 5.16 7.42 -7.25
C ASN A 38 3.98 6.75 -6.53
N TRP A 39 4.25 5.67 -5.81
CA TRP A 39 3.27 5.06 -4.91
C TRP A 39 3.81 5.07 -3.49
N ALA A 40 3.26 5.93 -2.62
CA ALA A 40 3.66 6.05 -1.22
C ALA A 40 5.18 6.30 -0.99
N GLY A 41 5.87 6.89 -1.98
CA GLY A 41 7.33 7.10 -1.94
C GLY A 41 8.16 6.00 -2.61
N TYR A 42 7.51 4.98 -3.19
CA TYR A 42 8.14 3.91 -3.94
C TYR A 42 8.02 4.14 -5.45
N ARG A 43 8.99 3.59 -6.19
CA ARG A 43 8.98 3.55 -7.66
C ARG A 43 8.12 2.36 -8.11
N ALA A 44 6.92 2.62 -8.60
CA ALA A 44 6.02 1.61 -9.14
C ALA A 44 5.86 1.80 -10.66
N PRO A 45 5.79 0.72 -11.47
CA PRO A 45 5.55 0.82 -12.91
C PRO A 45 4.07 1.05 -13.20
N HIS A 46 3.74 1.91 -14.16
CA HIS A 46 2.38 2.00 -14.72
C HIS A 46 2.04 0.74 -15.54
N SER A 47 3.00 0.31 -16.35
CA SER A 47 3.00 -0.94 -17.10
C SER A 47 4.42 -1.48 -17.16
N LEU A 48 4.56 -2.80 -17.31
CA LEU A 48 5.86 -3.44 -17.56
C LEU A 48 6.12 -3.57 -19.06
N TRP A 49 5.08 -3.76 -19.86
CA TRP A 49 5.20 -3.98 -21.30
C TRP A 49 4.15 -3.24 -22.13
N ASP A 50 2.88 -3.62 -21.98
CA ASP A 50 1.76 -3.06 -22.74
C ASP A 50 0.49 -3.26 -21.92
N GLU A 51 -0.24 -2.17 -21.66
CA GLU A 51 -1.39 -2.18 -20.75
C GLU A 51 -2.53 -3.08 -21.23
N GLU A 52 -2.76 -3.16 -22.56
CA GLU A 52 -3.83 -3.97 -23.13
C GLU A 52 -3.49 -5.46 -23.04
N LEU A 53 -2.25 -5.84 -23.35
CA LEU A 53 -1.78 -7.22 -23.20
C LEU A 53 -1.76 -7.66 -21.73
N GLU A 54 -1.32 -6.80 -20.81
CA GLU A 54 -1.36 -7.06 -19.37
C GLU A 54 -2.79 -7.25 -18.86
N TYR A 55 -3.73 -6.41 -19.33
CA TYR A 55 -5.16 -6.56 -19.04
C TYR A 55 -5.70 -7.92 -19.50
N PHE A 56 -5.43 -8.32 -20.75
CA PHE A 56 -5.90 -9.61 -21.27
C PHE A 56 -5.23 -10.79 -20.57
N ALA A 57 -3.96 -10.68 -20.18
CA ALA A 57 -3.28 -11.69 -19.37
C ALA A 57 -4.02 -11.95 -18.04
N ILE A 58 -4.46 -10.89 -17.34
CA ILE A 58 -5.22 -11.03 -16.09
C ILE A 58 -6.60 -11.66 -16.32
N ARG A 59 -7.26 -11.29 -17.43
CA ARG A 59 -8.62 -11.77 -17.74
C ARG A 59 -8.65 -13.21 -18.22
N SER A 60 -7.64 -13.64 -18.94
CA SER A 60 -7.60 -14.96 -19.59
C SER A 60 -6.68 -15.96 -18.90
N GLN A 61 -5.77 -15.49 -18.04
CA GLN A 61 -4.77 -16.32 -17.36
C GLN A 61 -4.56 -15.85 -15.92
N ALA A 62 -3.40 -15.28 -15.62
CA ALA A 62 -3.02 -14.79 -14.31
C ALA A 62 -2.04 -13.63 -14.46
N ALA A 63 -1.97 -12.77 -13.44
CA ALA A 63 -0.89 -11.80 -13.32
C ALA A 63 -0.39 -11.70 -11.89
N LEU A 64 0.79 -11.11 -11.75
CA LEU A 64 1.46 -10.83 -10.49
C LEU A 64 1.63 -9.32 -10.35
N PHE A 65 1.13 -8.78 -9.25
CA PHE A 65 1.27 -7.37 -8.91
C PHE A 65 2.17 -7.21 -7.70
N ASP A 66 3.08 -6.23 -7.75
CA ASP A 66 3.79 -5.77 -6.57
C ASP A 66 3.00 -4.68 -5.84
N ILE A 67 2.28 -5.10 -4.79
CA ILE A 67 1.51 -4.22 -3.90
C ILE A 67 2.26 -3.93 -2.58
N SER A 68 3.58 -4.15 -2.56
CA SER A 68 4.41 -3.86 -1.39
C SER A 68 4.31 -2.41 -0.91
N PRO A 69 4.22 -1.38 -1.79
CA PRO A 69 4.11 0.02 -1.37
C PRO A 69 2.87 0.35 -0.54
N MET A 70 1.76 -0.39 -0.73
CA MET A 70 0.50 -0.17 -0.01
C MET A 70 0.72 -0.21 1.52
N THR A 71 0.13 0.73 2.24
CA THR A 71 0.28 0.82 3.70
C THR A 71 -0.43 -0.35 4.39
N LYS A 72 0.20 -0.89 5.44
CA LYS A 72 -0.26 -2.07 6.18
C LYS A 72 -0.18 -1.78 7.67
N TYR A 73 -1.27 -1.30 8.27
CA TYR A 73 -1.37 -1.04 9.69
C TYR A 73 -1.52 -2.34 10.47
N ARG A 74 -0.73 -2.50 11.53
CA ARG A 74 -0.86 -3.60 12.50
C ARG A 74 -1.52 -3.05 13.76
N ILE A 75 -2.67 -3.62 14.11
CA ILE A 75 -3.50 -3.15 15.23
C ILE A 75 -3.76 -4.36 16.13
N GLU A 76 -3.24 -4.32 17.35
CA GLU A 76 -3.19 -5.46 18.25
C GLU A 76 -3.54 -5.03 19.69
N GLY A 77 -4.26 -5.87 20.42
CA GLY A 77 -4.63 -5.62 21.82
C GLY A 77 -6.05 -6.07 22.15
N PRO A 78 -6.41 -6.07 23.45
CA PRO A 78 -7.76 -6.46 23.89
C PRO A 78 -8.84 -5.54 23.30
N ASP A 79 -8.53 -4.26 23.11
CA ASP A 79 -9.49 -3.26 22.62
C ASP A 79 -9.43 -3.02 21.10
N ALA A 80 -8.66 -3.84 20.36
CA ALA A 80 -8.46 -3.65 18.93
C ALA A 80 -9.77 -3.73 18.13
N GLU A 81 -10.67 -4.65 18.50
CA GLU A 81 -12.00 -4.77 17.87
C GLU A 81 -12.83 -3.51 18.11
N ALA A 82 -12.95 -3.06 19.36
CA ALA A 82 -13.72 -1.88 19.72
C ALA A 82 -13.17 -0.59 19.08
N TYR A 83 -11.84 -0.46 19.02
CA TYR A 83 -11.19 0.64 18.32
C TYR A 83 -11.57 0.66 16.83
N LEU A 84 -11.41 -0.49 16.15
CA LEU A 84 -11.70 -0.61 14.71
C LEU A 84 -13.18 -0.42 14.39
N ASP A 85 -14.07 -0.91 15.25
CA ASP A 85 -15.52 -0.73 15.12
C ASP A 85 -15.93 0.73 15.29
N ARG A 86 -15.18 1.50 16.08
CA ARG A 86 -15.39 2.95 16.26
C ARG A 86 -14.87 3.79 15.09
N VAL A 87 -13.77 3.39 14.46
CA VAL A 87 -13.11 4.19 13.42
C VAL A 87 -13.51 3.81 11.99
N THR A 88 -14.13 2.65 11.77
CA THR A 88 -14.53 2.23 10.41
C THR A 88 -16.03 2.06 10.28
N LEU A 89 -16.55 2.21 9.06
CA LEU A 89 -18.00 2.23 8.79
C LEU A 89 -18.67 0.86 8.87
N ARG A 90 -17.92 -0.21 8.62
CA ARG A 90 -18.45 -1.58 8.60
C ARG A 90 -18.28 -2.24 9.97
N ASP A 91 -19.37 -2.79 10.50
CA ASP A 91 -19.41 -3.55 11.75
C ASP A 91 -18.33 -4.64 11.80
N VAL A 92 -17.34 -4.41 12.67
CA VAL A 92 -16.13 -5.22 12.85
C VAL A 92 -16.43 -6.44 13.74
N THR A 93 -17.45 -6.37 14.59
CA THR A 93 -17.86 -7.50 15.45
C THR A 93 -18.32 -8.71 14.62
N ARG A 94 -18.79 -8.47 13.39
CA ARG A 94 -19.17 -9.50 12.42
C ARG A 94 -17.99 -10.11 11.67
N LEU A 95 -16.80 -9.49 11.74
CA LEU A 95 -15.58 -10.01 11.13
C LEU A 95 -14.97 -11.09 12.03
N LYS A 96 -15.14 -12.36 11.66
CA LYS A 96 -14.56 -13.50 12.41
C LYS A 96 -13.05 -13.66 12.14
N PRO A 97 -12.27 -14.23 13.07
CA PRO A 97 -10.85 -14.55 12.83
C PRO A 97 -10.65 -15.39 11.56
N GLY A 98 -9.55 -15.14 10.85
CA GLY A 98 -9.24 -15.77 9.56
C GLY A 98 -10.02 -15.20 8.36
N ARG A 99 -10.71 -14.07 8.54
CA ARG A 99 -11.51 -13.43 7.48
C ARG A 99 -11.03 -12.01 7.21
N VAL A 100 -11.47 -11.50 6.05
CA VAL A 100 -11.25 -10.13 5.60
C VAL A 100 -12.58 -9.52 5.21
N HIS A 101 -12.72 -8.21 5.42
CA HIS A 101 -13.78 -7.44 4.78
C HIS A 101 -13.28 -6.09 4.28
N TYR A 102 -13.95 -5.58 3.26
CA TYR A 102 -13.80 -4.20 2.81
C TYR A 102 -14.53 -3.25 3.76
N THR A 103 -13.90 -2.13 4.10
CA THR A 103 -14.44 -1.06 4.94
C THR A 103 -13.91 0.31 4.47
N ALA A 104 -14.46 1.38 5.00
CA ALA A 104 -13.97 2.75 4.82
C ALA A 104 -14.06 3.50 6.15
N TRP A 105 -13.50 4.69 6.23
CA TRP A 105 -13.64 5.60 7.37
C TRP A 105 -13.85 7.03 6.89
N CYS A 106 -14.54 7.80 7.73
CA CYS A 106 -14.87 9.18 7.45
C CYS A 106 -14.29 10.09 8.54
N ASP A 107 -14.24 11.39 8.23
CA ASP A 107 -14.09 12.42 9.26
C ASP A 107 -15.38 12.60 10.06
N ASP A 108 -15.34 13.53 11.02
CA ASP A 108 -16.46 13.82 11.92
C ASP A 108 -17.67 14.44 11.19
N GLU A 109 -17.49 14.97 9.97
CA GLU A 109 -18.58 15.51 9.13
C GLU A 109 -19.16 14.44 8.20
N GLY A 110 -18.57 13.24 8.17
CA GLY A 110 -19.01 12.11 7.36
C GLY A 110 -18.38 12.05 5.96
N PHE A 111 -17.40 12.90 5.64
CA PHE A 111 -16.65 12.79 4.39
C PHE A 111 -15.66 11.63 4.44
N VAL A 112 -15.63 10.83 3.38
CA VAL A 112 -14.72 9.68 3.29
C VAL A 112 -13.28 10.17 3.29
N LEU A 113 -12.48 9.62 4.22
CA LEU A 113 -11.05 9.86 4.30
C LEU A 113 -10.27 8.87 3.44
N ASP A 114 -10.52 7.57 3.62
CA ASP A 114 -9.90 6.49 2.86
C ASP A 114 -10.69 5.18 3.05
N ASP A 115 -10.31 4.16 2.29
CA ASP A 115 -10.88 2.83 2.31
C ASP A 115 -9.82 1.73 2.44
N GLY A 116 -10.25 0.52 2.78
CA GLY A 116 -9.29 -0.55 2.94
C GLY A 116 -9.87 -1.93 3.18
N THR A 117 -8.94 -2.87 3.27
CA THR A 117 -9.22 -4.27 3.61
C THR A 117 -8.76 -4.55 5.03
N LEU A 118 -9.72 -4.85 5.90
CA LEU A 118 -9.46 -5.21 7.29
C LEU A 118 -9.44 -6.73 7.41
N PHE A 119 -8.27 -7.27 7.77
CA PHE A 119 -8.06 -8.66 8.08
C PHE A 119 -8.12 -8.85 9.60
N ARG A 120 -8.90 -9.83 10.07
CA ARG A 120 -8.84 -10.29 11.46
C ARG A 120 -8.00 -11.55 11.53
N LEU A 121 -6.76 -11.41 11.98
CA LEU A 121 -5.78 -12.51 12.01
C LEU A 121 -5.95 -13.39 13.25
N SER A 122 -6.40 -12.82 14.37
CA SER A 122 -6.78 -13.53 15.60
C SER A 122 -7.85 -12.73 16.36
N PRO A 123 -8.36 -13.20 17.52
CA PRO A 123 -9.32 -12.44 18.31
C PRO A 123 -8.88 -11.01 18.65
N THR A 124 -7.57 -10.78 18.81
CA THR A 124 -6.97 -9.51 19.25
C THR A 124 -5.94 -8.95 18.28
N ARG A 125 -5.84 -9.48 17.04
CA ARG A 125 -4.84 -9.04 16.05
C ARG A 125 -5.49 -8.79 14.71
N PHE A 126 -5.31 -7.57 14.21
CA PHE A 126 -5.88 -7.10 12.97
C PHE A 126 -4.80 -6.49 12.07
N ARG A 127 -5.06 -6.52 10.77
CA ARG A 127 -4.28 -5.80 9.77
C ARG A 127 -5.21 -5.02 8.86
N LEU A 128 -5.03 -3.71 8.82
CA LEU A 128 -5.72 -2.84 7.88
C LEU A 128 -4.76 -2.50 6.75
N CYS A 129 -5.10 -2.90 5.54
CA CYS A 129 -4.37 -2.52 4.33
C CYS A 129 -5.15 -1.42 3.62
N SER A 130 -4.52 -0.28 3.38
CA SER A 130 -5.13 0.87 2.71
C SER A 130 -4.15 1.54 1.77
N GLN A 131 -4.70 2.29 0.81
CA GLN A 131 -3.88 2.99 -0.17
C GLN A 131 -3.11 4.15 0.46
N GLU A 132 -3.62 4.70 1.59
CA GLU A 132 -3.15 5.91 2.23
C GLU A 132 -1.64 6.18 2.10
N ARG A 133 -1.37 7.18 1.23
CA ARG A 133 -0.52 8.33 1.47
C ARG A 133 -0.88 9.48 0.54
#